data_AF-A0A841V8J8-F1
#
_entry.id   AF-A0A841V8J8-F1
#
_cell.length_a   1.000
_cell.length_b   1.000
_cell.length_c   1.000
_cell.angle_alpha   90.00
_cell.angle_beta   90.00
_cell.angle_gamma   90.00
#
_symmetry.space_group_name_H-M   'P 1'
#
loop_
_entity.id
_entity.type
_entity.pdbx_description
1 polymer ?
#
loop_
_entity_poly.entity_id
_entity_poly.type
_entity_poly.pdbx_seq_one_letter_code
_entity_poly.pdbx_strand_id
1 'polypeptide(L)'
;MPKISMYNQINSLTALRGIAALVVVVHHFSYYTLPKTGSTLSAYSNFFRNGYLWVDFFFILSGFIMTHVYIEDFSLKVNSSKYRSYLLSRFARIYPLHIFVLSLFIGLEILKIFLLNNSAFTGKFNLTALFTNIFLLQAFDLNCPPLFWCDTYWNEPAWSISVEFVI
;
A
#
# COMPACT_ATOMS: atom_id res chain seq x y z
N MET A 1 9.13 18.28 31.33
CA MET A 1 8.39 17.13 30.77
C MET A 1 7.24 17.65 29.93
N PRO A 2 7.22 17.44 28.60
CA PRO A 2 6.06 17.86 27.82
C PRO A 2 4.90 16.94 28.18
N LYS A 3 3.78 17.52 28.62
CA LYS A 3 2.50 16.82 28.78
C LYS A 3 2.10 16.29 27.41
N ILE A 4 2.14 14.97 27.23
CA ILE A 4 1.50 14.30 26.10
C ILE A 4 0.00 14.59 26.31
N SER A 5 -0.53 15.58 25.60
CA SER A 5 -1.94 15.92 25.71
C SER A 5 -2.74 14.72 25.21
N MET A 6 -3.57 14.17 26.08
CA MET A 6 -4.49 13.05 25.84
C MET A 6 -5.69 13.49 24.97
N TYR A 7 -5.47 14.43 24.06
CA TYR A 7 -6.43 14.93 23.09
C TYR A 7 -6.07 14.37 21.72
N ASN A 8 -7.06 13.80 21.03
CA ASN A 8 -7.08 13.46 19.59
C ASN A 8 -6.73 12.02 19.14
N GLN A 9 -6.84 11.00 19.99
CA GLN A 9 -7.04 9.62 19.49
C GLN A 9 -8.52 9.23 19.57
N ILE A 10 -9.17 9.15 18.41
CA ILE A 10 -10.53 8.64 18.31
C ILE A 10 -10.45 7.10 18.23
N ASN A 11 -10.51 6.45 19.38
CA ASN A 11 -10.30 4.99 19.51
C ASN A 11 -11.22 4.15 18.61
N SER A 12 -12.46 4.60 18.38
CA SER A 12 -13.40 3.93 17.47
C SER A 12 -12.90 3.92 16.03
N LEU A 13 -12.26 4.99 15.56
CA LEU A 13 -11.68 5.06 14.21
C LEU A 13 -10.43 4.18 14.13
N THR A 14 -9.61 4.13 15.17
CA THR A 14 -8.47 3.20 15.22
C THR A 14 -8.94 1.74 15.14
N ALA A 15 -10.00 1.38 15.87
CA ALA A 15 -10.58 0.03 15.81
C ALA A 15 -11.16 -0.29 14.42
N LEU A 16 -11.88 0.65 13.80
CA LEU A 16 -12.42 0.50 12.45
C LEU A 16 -11.32 0.28 11.40
N ARG A 17 -10.17 0.96 11.53
CA ARG A 17 -9.00 0.71 10.66
C ARG A 17 -8.47 -0.71 10.83
N GLY A 18 -8.40 -1.20 12.06
CA GLY A 18 -7.99 -2.58 12.35
C GLY A 18 -8.92 -3.61 11.70
N ILE A 19 -10.24 -3.39 11.79
CA ILE A 19 -11.23 -4.24 11.13
C ILE A 19 -11.06 -4.18 9.61
N ALA A 20 -10.94 -2.99 9.02
CA ALA A 20 -10.73 -2.82 7.59
C ALA A 20 -9.47 -3.55 7.11
N ALA A 21 -8.35 -3.40 7.82
CA ALA A 21 -7.10 -4.09 7.51
C ALA A 21 -7.26 -5.63 7.55
N LEU A 22 -7.99 -6.17 8.53
CA LEU A 22 -8.27 -7.60 8.61
C LEU A 22 -9.10 -8.11 7.43
N VAL A 23 -10.12 -7.36 7.01
CA VAL A 23 -10.93 -7.73 5.83
C VAL A 23 -10.06 -7.75 4.57
N VAL A 24 -9.17 -6.77 4.42
CA VAL A 24 -8.21 -6.72 3.28
C VAL A 24 -7.27 -7.92 3.29
N VAL A 25 -6.76 -8.34 4.44
CA VAL A 25 -5.92 -9.53 4.57
C VAL A 25 -6.70 -10.79 4.17
N VAL A 26 -7.92 -10.96 4.69
CA VAL A 26 -8.78 -12.11 4.33
C VAL A 26 -9.07 -12.13 2.83
N HIS A 27 -9.34 -10.97 2.23
CA HIS A 27 -9.57 -10.85 0.80
C HIS A 27 -8.35 -11.32 -0.01
N HIS A 28 -7.15 -10.81 0.29
CA HIS A 28 -5.92 -11.23 -0.41
C HIS A 28 -5.61 -12.71 -0.21
N PHE A 29 -5.75 -13.26 1.00
CA PHE A 29 -5.56 -14.69 1.25
C PHE A 29 -6.55 -15.55 0.45
N SER A 30 -7.80 -15.11 0.37
CA SER A 30 -8.84 -15.83 -0.38
C SER A 30 -8.58 -15.82 -1.88
N TYR A 31 -8.06 -14.72 -2.42
CA TYR A 31 -7.85 -14.55 -3.85
C TYR A 31 -6.53 -15.18 -4.34
N TYR A 32 -5.42 -14.96 -3.60
CA TYR A 32 -4.08 -15.38 -4.02
C TYR A 32 -3.62 -16.72 -3.45
N THR A 33 -3.94 -17.01 -2.20
CA THR A 33 -3.43 -18.21 -1.51
C THR A 33 -4.38 -19.40 -1.64
N LEU A 34 -5.70 -19.15 -1.57
CA LEU A 34 -6.75 -20.17 -1.56
C LEU A 34 -7.83 -19.91 -2.61
N PRO A 35 -7.48 -19.85 -3.91
CA PRO A 35 -8.38 -19.37 -4.96
C PRO A 35 -9.68 -20.19 -5.10
N LYS A 36 -9.64 -21.50 -4.84
CA LYS A 36 -10.85 -22.36 -4.83
C LYS A 36 -11.81 -22.02 -3.67
N THR A 37 -11.24 -21.67 -2.53
CA THR A 37 -12.02 -21.27 -1.34
C THR A 37 -12.53 -19.84 -1.49
N GLY A 38 -11.71 -18.93 -2.03
CA GLY A 38 -12.10 -17.55 -2.31
C GLY A 38 -13.17 -17.43 -3.39
N SER A 39 -13.14 -18.26 -4.44
CA SER A 39 -14.20 -18.29 -5.46
C SER A 39 -15.52 -18.77 -4.88
N THR A 40 -15.48 -19.78 -4.01
CA THR A 40 -16.64 -20.25 -3.25
C THR A 40 -17.18 -19.14 -2.35
N LEU A 41 -16.33 -18.53 -1.52
CA LEU A 41 -16.72 -17.47 -0.58
C LEU A 41 -17.31 -16.23 -1.32
N SER A 42 -16.73 -15.87 -2.45
CA SER A 42 -17.20 -14.77 -3.30
C SER A 42 -18.52 -15.09 -4.01
N ALA A 43 -18.79 -16.37 -4.30
CA ALA A 43 -20.07 -16.82 -4.82
C ALA A 43 -21.18 -16.80 -3.75
N TYR A 44 -20.83 -17.06 -2.48
CA TYR A 44 -21.77 -17.06 -1.36
C TYR A 44 -22.10 -15.65 -0.85
N SER A 45 -21.20 -14.67 -0.97
CA SER A 45 -21.47 -13.32 -0.46
C SER A 45 -20.72 -12.22 -1.23
N ASN A 46 -21.47 -11.19 -1.61
CA ASN A 46 -20.94 -9.96 -2.19
C ASN A 46 -19.96 -9.22 -1.24
N PHE A 47 -20.02 -9.50 0.06
CA PHE A 47 -19.14 -8.89 1.05
C PHE A 47 -17.67 -9.26 0.81
N PHE A 48 -17.38 -10.55 0.57
CA PHE A 48 -16.02 -11.02 0.33
C PHE A 48 -15.55 -10.72 -1.09
N ARG A 49 -16.48 -10.73 -2.06
CA ARG A 49 -16.20 -10.34 -3.45
C ARG A 49 -15.69 -8.90 -3.54
N ASN A 50 -16.29 -7.99 -2.78
CA ASN A 50 -15.93 -6.57 -2.80
C ASN A 50 -14.94 -6.21 -1.67
N GLY A 51 -14.13 -7.17 -1.22
CA GLY A 51 -13.16 -6.98 -0.13
C GLY A 51 -12.12 -5.88 -0.42
N TYR A 52 -11.83 -5.61 -1.69
CA TYR A 52 -10.95 -4.52 -2.12
C TYR A 52 -11.45 -3.12 -1.70
N LEU A 53 -12.77 -2.90 -1.60
CA LEU A 53 -13.35 -1.60 -1.19
C LEU A 53 -12.99 -1.21 0.25
N TRP A 54 -12.59 -2.18 1.08
CA TRP A 54 -12.13 -1.92 2.43
C TRP A 54 -10.77 -1.20 2.47
N VAL A 55 -10.00 -1.29 1.39
CA VAL A 55 -8.78 -0.49 1.21
C VAL A 55 -9.14 0.98 1.06
N ASP A 56 -10.15 1.30 0.23
CA ASP A 56 -10.63 2.68 0.05
C ASP A 56 -11.15 3.27 1.36
N PHE A 57 -11.94 2.48 2.11
CA PHE A 57 -12.43 2.88 3.42
C PHE A 57 -11.29 3.16 4.42
N PHE A 58 -10.24 2.33 4.42
CA PHE A 58 -9.06 2.53 5.26
C PHE A 58 -8.33 3.85 4.93
N PHE A 59 -8.22 4.20 3.65
CA PHE A 59 -7.59 5.45 3.22
C PHE A 59 -8.41 6.67 3.58
N ILE A 60 -9.73 6.66 3.34
CA ILE A 60 -10.63 7.75 3.72
C ILE A 60 -10.51 8.04 5.22
N LEU A 61 -10.49 6.98 6.04
CA LEU A 61 -10.38 7.10 7.48
C LEU A 61 -9.01 7.63 7.93
N SER A 62 -7.94 7.19 7.25
CA SER A 62 -6.58 7.68 7.51
C SER A 62 -6.44 9.17 7.17
N GLY A 63 -7.01 9.61 6.04
CA GLY A 63 -7.07 11.02 5.65
C GLY A 63 -7.84 11.87 6.66
N PHE A 64 -9.02 11.41 7.10
CA PHE A 64 -9.81 12.09 8.12
C PHE A 64 -9.04 12.30 9.43
N ILE A 65 -8.39 11.25 9.95
CA ILE A 65 -7.59 11.35 11.19
C ILE A 65 -6.42 12.32 10.99
N MET A 66 -5.75 12.26 9.84
CA MET A 66 -4.62 13.13 9.54
C MET A 66 -5.05 14.60 9.49
N THR A 67 -6.16 14.91 8.81
CA THR A 67 -6.73 16.26 8.86
C THR A 67 -7.08 16.65 10.29
N HIS A 68 -7.80 15.82 11.04
CA HIS A 68 -8.21 16.15 12.41
C HIS A 68 -7.04 16.43 13.36
N VAL A 69 -5.95 15.65 13.27
CA VAL A 69 -4.76 15.80 14.13
C VAL A 69 -3.93 17.01 13.72
N TYR A 70 -3.78 17.28 12.43
CA TYR A 70 -2.86 18.31 11.94
C TYR A 70 -3.55 19.63 11.52
N ILE A 71 -4.89 19.75 11.62
CA ILE A 71 -5.62 20.95 11.19
C ILE A 71 -5.13 22.21 11.90
N GLU A 72 -4.82 22.13 13.19
CA GLU A 72 -4.30 23.27 13.96
C GLU A 72 -2.86 23.61 13.55
N ASP A 73 -2.00 22.62 13.34
CA ASP A 73 -0.60 22.80 12.91
C ASP A 73 -0.51 23.39 11.48
N PHE A 74 -1.38 22.99 10.56
CA PHE A 74 -1.42 23.52 9.19
C PHE A 74 -2.06 24.91 9.10
N SER A 75 -2.95 25.27 10.03
CA SER A 75 -3.65 26.56 10.03
C SER A 75 -2.76 27.77 10.37
N LEU A 76 -1.64 27.55 11.08
CA LEU A 76 -0.86 28.65 11.67
C LEU A 76 0.48 28.95 10.99
N LYS A 77 1.15 27.94 10.39
CA LYS A 77 2.30 28.04 9.45
C LYS A 77 2.92 26.66 9.24
N VAL A 78 3.12 26.26 7.98
CA VAL A 78 3.88 25.04 7.65
C VAL A 78 5.36 25.27 7.97
N ASN A 79 5.84 24.70 9.07
CA ASN A 79 7.27 24.70 9.39
C ASN A 79 7.97 23.60 8.60
N SER A 80 8.85 23.98 7.67
CA SER A 80 9.60 23.05 6.81
C SER A 80 10.37 21.98 7.60
N SER A 81 10.83 22.30 8.82
CA SER A 81 11.52 21.34 9.69
C SER A 81 10.58 20.25 10.22
N LYS A 82 9.38 20.63 10.69
CA LYS A 82 8.35 19.67 11.14
C LYS A 82 7.88 18.78 9.98
N TYR A 83 7.65 19.37 8.81
CA TYR A 83 7.26 18.65 7.60
C TYR A 83 8.33 17.65 7.15
N ARG A 84 9.61 18.05 7.18
CA ARG A 84 10.72 17.14 6.87
C ARG A 84 10.82 15.99 7.87
N SER A 85 10.69 16.27 9.17
CA SER A 85 10.69 15.23 10.20
C SER A 85 9.56 14.22 9.98
N TYR A 86 8.37 14.71 9.63
CA TYR A 86 7.21 13.88 9.30
C TYR A 86 7.50 12.94 8.12
N LEU A 87 7.99 13.47 6.99
CA LEU A 87 8.34 12.67 5.81
C LEU A 87 9.44 11.65 6.11
N LEU A 88 10.48 12.03 6.88
CA LEU A 88 11.57 11.13 7.25
C LEU A 88 11.08 9.96 8.12
N SER A 89 10.17 10.20 9.06
CA SER A 89 9.57 9.13 9.87
C SER A 89 8.79 8.14 9.02
N ARG A 90 8.10 8.60 7.98
CA ARG A 90 7.39 7.71 7.04
C ARG A 90 8.35 6.92 6.16
N PHE A 91 9.35 7.59 5.60
CA PHE A 91 10.37 6.96 4.78
C PHE A 91 11.10 5.85 5.57
N ALA A 92 11.52 6.14 6.81
CA ALA A 92 12.20 5.17 7.67
C ALA A 92 11.32 3.97 8.06
N ARG A 93 10.00 4.13 8.07
CA ARG A 93 9.05 3.05 8.38
C ARG A 93 8.71 2.19 7.15
N ILE A 94 8.52 2.82 6.00
CA ILE A 94 7.97 2.18 4.80
C ILE A 94 9.09 1.61 3.90
N TYR A 95 10.10 2.43 3.62
CA TYR A 95 11.09 2.15 2.59
C TYR A 95 11.97 0.92 2.88
N PRO A 96 12.44 0.66 4.12
CA PRO A 96 13.26 -0.52 4.40
C PRO A 96 12.56 -1.84 4.07
N LEU A 97 11.29 -1.98 4.46
CA LEU A 97 10.51 -3.17 4.18
C LEU A 97 10.23 -3.30 2.68
N HIS A 98 9.87 -2.19 2.02
CA HIS A 98 9.60 -2.17 0.59
C HIS A 98 10.81 -2.63 -0.24
N ILE A 99 12.00 -2.07 0.03
CA ILE A 99 13.23 -2.45 -0.65
C ILE A 99 13.62 -3.90 -0.36
N PHE A 100 13.43 -4.37 0.87
CA PHE A 100 13.68 -5.77 1.19
C PHE A 100 12.82 -6.72 0.35
N VAL A 101 11.51 -6.49 0.30
CA VAL A 101 10.57 -7.31 -0.48
C VAL A 101 10.85 -7.19 -1.99
N LEU A 102 11.13 -5.98 -2.48
CA LEU A 102 11.47 -5.77 -3.89
C LEU A 102 12.76 -6.51 -4.27
N SER A 103 13.77 -6.50 -3.40
CA SER A 103 15.02 -7.22 -3.62
C SER A 103 14.82 -8.73 -3.68
N LEU A 104 13.89 -9.28 -2.88
CA LEU A 104 13.51 -10.69 -2.96
C LEU A 104 12.89 -11.02 -4.33
N PHE A 105 11.98 -10.20 -4.84
CA PHE A 105 11.40 -10.41 -6.18
C PHE A 105 12.43 -10.31 -7.30
N ILE A 106 13.37 -9.36 -7.22
CA ILE A 106 14.51 -9.28 -8.16
C ILE A 106 15.34 -10.56 -8.09
N GLY A 107 15.63 -11.05 -6.88
CA GLY A 107 16.35 -12.31 -6.68
C GLY A 107 15.64 -13.51 -7.31
N LEU A 108 14.30 -13.59 -7.20
CA LEU A 108 13.51 -14.65 -7.83
C LEU A 108 13.55 -14.59 -9.36
N GLU A 109 13.46 -13.40 -9.96
CA GLU A 109 13.57 -13.23 -11.42
C GLU A 109 14.98 -13.57 -11.93
N ILE A 110 16.03 -13.21 -11.18
CA ILE A 110 17.40 -13.62 -11.49
C ILE A 110 17.53 -15.15 -11.40
N LEU A 111 17.01 -15.77 -10.34
CA LEU A 111 17.05 -17.23 -10.16
C LEU A 111 16.34 -17.97 -11.29
N LYS A 112 15.25 -17.42 -11.82
CA LYS A 112 14.51 -17.96 -12.97
C LYS A 112 15.37 -18.02 -14.24
N ILE A 113 16.25 -17.05 -14.47
CA ILE A 113 17.23 -17.09 -15.57
C ILE A 113 18.17 -18.29 -15.37
N PHE A 114 18.76 -18.40 -14.18
CA PHE A 114 19.81 -19.39 -13.90
C PHE A 114 19.29 -20.83 -13.81
N LEU A 115 18.12 -21.06 -13.21
CA LEU A 115 17.59 -22.41 -12.98
C LEU A 115 16.65 -22.91 -14.07
N LEU A 116 15.85 -22.01 -14.65
CA LEU A 116 14.74 -22.39 -15.54
C LEU A 116 14.98 -21.99 -16.99
N ASN A 117 16.08 -21.26 -17.28
CA ASN A 117 16.43 -20.72 -18.60
C ASN A 117 15.25 -20.02 -19.30
N ASN A 118 14.37 -19.39 -18.51
CA ASN A 118 13.17 -18.70 -18.95
C ASN A 118 13.45 -17.21 -19.11
N SER A 119 12.63 -16.53 -19.91
CA SER A 119 12.65 -15.07 -19.99
C SER A 119 12.32 -14.46 -18.61
N ALA A 120 13.26 -13.67 -18.10
CA ALA A 120 13.08 -12.85 -16.91
C ALA A 120 12.84 -11.40 -17.29
N PHE A 121 12.33 -10.63 -16.33
CA PHE A 121 12.01 -9.22 -16.49
C PHE A 121 10.99 -8.94 -17.61
N THR A 122 10.01 -9.83 -17.78
CA THR A 122 8.96 -9.72 -18.80
C THR A 122 7.57 -9.65 -18.17
N GLY A 123 6.59 -9.10 -18.90
CA GLY A 123 5.21 -8.96 -18.44
C GLY A 123 5.11 -8.08 -17.18
N LYS A 124 4.54 -8.64 -16.10
CA LYS A 124 4.33 -7.94 -14.82
C LYS A 124 5.63 -7.48 -14.14
N PHE A 125 6.73 -8.20 -14.37
CA PHE A 125 8.06 -7.93 -13.79
C PHE A 125 8.97 -7.14 -14.74
N ASN A 126 8.42 -6.29 -15.61
CA ASN A 126 9.24 -5.52 -16.55
C ASN A 126 10.14 -4.48 -15.83
N LEU A 127 11.19 -4.03 -16.52
CA LEU A 127 12.14 -3.06 -15.97
C LEU A 127 11.51 -1.68 -15.71
N THR A 128 10.57 -1.25 -16.54
CA THR A 128 9.88 0.04 -16.35
C THR A 128 9.06 0.06 -15.06
N ALA A 129 8.37 -1.05 -14.75
CA ALA A 129 7.68 -1.26 -13.48
C ALA A 129 8.65 -1.35 -12.32
N LEU A 130 9.85 -1.89 -12.52
CA LEU A 130 10.86 -1.92 -11.47
C LEU A 130 11.24 -0.48 -11.07
N PHE A 131 11.46 0.40 -12.06
CA PHE A 131 11.74 1.81 -11.80
C PHE A 131 10.61 2.49 -11.02
N THR A 132 9.36 2.34 -11.45
CA THR A 132 8.25 2.95 -10.71
C THR A 132 8.08 2.37 -9.32
N ASN A 133 8.35 1.07 -9.11
CA ASN A 133 8.32 0.45 -7.79
C ASN A 133 9.44 0.97 -6.88
N ILE A 134 10.66 1.19 -7.38
CA ILE A 134 11.76 1.76 -6.59
C ILE A 134 11.37 3.14 -6.02
N PHE A 135 10.72 3.97 -6.83
CA PHE A 135 10.32 5.33 -6.43
C PHE A 135 8.96 5.41 -5.76
N LEU A 136 8.29 4.28 -5.49
CA LEU A 136 6.91 4.25 -4.98
C LEU A 136 5.93 5.08 -5.84
N LEU A 137 6.06 4.97 -7.17
CA LEU A 137 5.23 5.68 -8.16
C LEU A 137 4.24 4.76 -8.89
N GLN A 138 4.19 3.48 -8.53
CA GLN A 138 3.33 2.49 -9.19
C GLN A 138 1.83 2.80 -9.08
N ALA A 139 1.38 3.53 -8.05
CA ALA A 139 -0.04 3.91 -7.94
C ALA A 139 -0.48 5.00 -8.94
N PHE A 140 0.46 5.67 -9.59
CA PHE A 140 0.17 6.70 -10.58
C PHE A 140 0.04 6.15 -12.01
N ASP A 141 0.15 4.82 -12.19
CA ASP A 141 0.02 4.12 -13.47
C ASP A 141 0.82 4.74 -14.63
N LEU A 142 2.01 5.29 -14.33
CA LEU A 142 2.89 5.98 -15.31
C LEU A 142 3.34 5.08 -16.48
N ASN A 143 3.17 3.77 -16.33
CA ASN A 143 3.57 2.77 -17.32
C ASN A 143 2.39 2.30 -18.20
N CYS A 144 1.18 2.85 -17.99
CA CYS A 144 -0.04 2.45 -18.68
C CYS A 144 -0.67 3.62 -19.44
N PRO A 145 -1.36 3.38 -20.56
CA PRO A 145 -2.24 4.36 -21.15
C PRO A 145 -3.33 4.76 -20.15
N PRO A 146 -3.70 6.06 -20.05
CA PRO A 146 -4.81 6.48 -19.20
C PRO A 146 -6.08 5.71 -19.61
N LEU A 147 -6.80 5.17 -18.62
CA LEU A 147 -8.03 4.33 -18.72
C LEU A 147 -7.83 2.80 -18.71
N PHE A 148 -6.61 2.28 -18.68
CA PHE A 148 -6.36 0.85 -18.51
C PHE A 148 -5.62 0.59 -17.20
N TRP A 149 -6.06 -0.42 -16.45
CA TRP A 149 -5.33 -0.91 -15.28
C TRP A 149 -4.25 -1.85 -15.79
N CYS A 150 -2.99 -1.41 -15.80
CA CYS A 150 -1.88 -2.28 -16.14
C CYS A 150 -1.41 -3.00 -14.88
N ASP A 151 -1.45 -4.33 -14.89
CA ASP A 151 -0.92 -5.17 -13.82
C ASP A 151 0.63 -5.17 -13.76
N THR A 152 1.27 -4.03 -14.01
CA THR A 152 2.72 -3.88 -14.05
C THR A 152 3.23 -3.41 -12.70
N TYR A 153 3.04 -4.25 -11.70
CA TYR A 153 3.56 -4.06 -10.35
C TYR A 153 4.35 -5.30 -9.94
N TRP A 154 5.57 -5.06 -9.47
CA TRP A 154 6.45 -6.11 -8.94
C TRP A 154 5.92 -6.72 -7.65
N ASN A 155 5.17 -5.92 -6.91
CA ASN A 155 4.47 -6.31 -5.70
C ASN A 155 3.07 -5.69 -5.76
N GLU A 156 2.06 -6.51 -6.01
CA GLU A 156 0.69 -6.04 -6.19
C GLU A 156 0.19 -5.17 -5.02
N PRO A 157 0.20 -5.59 -3.74
CA PRO A 157 -0.27 -4.73 -2.65
C PRO A 157 0.59 -3.46 -2.44
N ALA A 158 1.76 -3.34 -3.08
CA ALA A 158 2.61 -2.16 -2.93
C ALA A 158 2.00 -0.87 -3.51
N TRP A 159 0.98 -0.94 -4.37
CA TRP A 159 0.29 0.27 -4.83
C TRP A 159 -0.30 1.06 -3.65
N SER A 160 -0.83 0.36 -2.64
CA SER A 160 -1.41 0.99 -1.44
C SER A 160 -0.35 1.77 -0.64
N ILE A 161 0.87 1.26 -0.59
CA ILE A 161 2.00 1.89 0.10
C ILE A 161 2.51 3.12 -0.66
N SER A 162 2.47 3.08 -2.00
CA SER A 162 2.75 4.23 -2.86
C SER A 162 1.78 5.37 -2.58
N VAL A 163 0.49 5.07 -2.42
CA VAL A 163 -0.53 6.04 -2.01
C VAL A 163 -0.28 6.56 -0.58
N GLU A 164 -0.01 5.67 0.38
CA GLU A 164 0.27 6.05 1.78
C GLU A 164 1.48 6.96 1.93
N PHE A 165 2.49 6.83 1.06
CA PHE A 165 3.66 7.69 1.09
C PHE A 165 3.33 9.15 0.72
N VAL A 166 2.34 9.34 -0.17
CA VAL A 166 1.94 10.64 -0.72
C VAL A 166 0.93 11.37 0.17
N ILE A 167 -0.06 10.67 0.73
CA ILE A 167 -1.13 11.24 1.57
C ILE A 167 -0.60 11.54 2.96
#